data_AF-A0A8C0WS08-F1
#
_entry.id   AF-A0A8C0WS08-F1
#
_cell.length_a   1.000
_cell.length_b   1.000
_cell.length_c   1.000
_cell.angle_alpha   90.00
_cell.angle_beta   90.00
_cell.angle_gamma   90.00
#
_symmetry.space_group_name_H-M   'P 1'
#
loop_
_entity.id
_entity.type
_entity.pdbx_description
1 polymer ?
#
loop_
_entity_poly.entity_id
_entity_poly.type
_entity_poly.pdbx_seq_one_letter_code
_entity_poly.pdbx_strand_id
1 'polypeptide(L)'
;TVQVETWGDLQRTNIQLDFGDGIAVSYANFSPIEDGIKHVYKSAGIFQVTAYAENNLGSDTAVLFLHVVCPVEHVHLRVPFVAIRNKEVNISAVVWPSQLGTLTYFWWFGNSTKPLITLDSSISFTFLAEGTNTITVQVAAGNALIQDTKDIAVHEYFQSQLLSFSPNLDFHNPDIPEWRQDIGNVIKRALVKVTSVPEDQILVAVFPGLPTSAELFILPPKNLTERRKGHEGDLEQIVETLFNALNQNLVQFELKPGVRVIVYVTQLTLAPLVDSSTGHSSSAMLMLLSVVFVGLAVFLIYKFKRYVVMSFNFYIRSRFAEDYPSLTIFPHLMNVVTVLLEAFFGIGEKQE
;
A
#
# COMPACT_ATOMS: atom_id res chain seq x y z
N THR A 1 -34.85 -13.41 18.16
CA THR A 1 -36.23 -13.18 18.59
C THR A 1 -36.26 -13.16 20.10
N VAL A 2 -36.82 -12.12 20.70
CA VAL A 2 -37.03 -12.05 22.16
C VAL A 2 -38.52 -12.28 22.41
N GLN A 3 -38.83 -13.28 23.22
CA GLN A 3 -40.18 -13.56 23.68
C GLN A 3 -40.33 -13.02 25.10
N VAL A 4 -41.37 -12.23 25.33
CA VAL A 4 -41.70 -11.68 26.64
C VAL A 4 -43.04 -12.27 27.03
N GLU A 5 -43.03 -13.16 28.03
CA GLU A 5 -44.24 -13.74 28.60
C GLU A 5 -44.65 -12.96 29.86
N THR A 6 -45.93 -12.62 29.95
CA THR A 6 -46.50 -11.87 31.07
C THR A 6 -47.78 -12.55 31.55
N TRP A 7 -47.98 -12.59 32.87
CA TRP A 7 -49.19 -13.16 33.49
C TRP A 7 -50.01 -12.03 34.14
N GLY A 8 -51.23 -11.74 33.65
CA GLY A 8 -52.13 -10.72 34.23
C GLY A 8 -52.85 -9.80 33.23
N ASP A 9 -53.35 -8.65 33.70
CA ASP A 9 -54.04 -7.64 32.88
C ASP A 9 -53.04 -6.83 32.01
N LEU A 10 -52.94 -7.29 30.77
CA LEU A 10 -52.07 -6.76 29.71
C LEU A 10 -52.46 -5.35 29.22
N GLN A 11 -53.74 -4.96 29.37
CA GLN A 11 -54.27 -3.69 28.82
C GLN A 11 -53.89 -2.47 29.67
N ARG A 12 -53.29 -2.69 30.85
CA ARG A 12 -52.91 -1.64 31.82
C ARG A 12 -51.46 -1.74 32.30
N THR A 13 -50.64 -2.51 31.58
CA THR A 13 -49.23 -2.69 31.90
C THR A 13 -48.39 -2.04 30.81
N ASN A 14 -47.57 -1.06 31.20
CA ASN A 14 -46.60 -0.43 30.32
C ASN A 14 -45.31 -1.27 30.34
N ILE A 15 -44.82 -1.66 29.16
CA ILE A 15 -43.59 -2.43 29.02
C ILE A 15 -42.57 -1.60 28.27
N GLN A 16 -41.41 -1.37 28.87
CA GLN A 16 -40.24 -0.78 28.23
C GLN A 16 -39.19 -1.87 28.01
N LEU A 17 -38.75 -2.02 26.76
CA LEU A 17 -37.72 -2.97 26.36
C LEU A 17 -36.51 -2.21 25.85
N ASP A 18 -35.39 -2.33 26.55
CA ASP A 18 -34.08 -1.82 26.14
C ASP A 18 -33.24 -2.99 25.60
N PHE A 19 -32.74 -2.88 24.37
CA PHE A 19 -31.94 -3.93 23.73
C PHE A 19 -30.45 -3.90 24.10
N GLY A 20 -30.01 -2.88 24.84
CA GLY A 20 -28.62 -2.73 25.29
C GLY A 20 -27.67 -2.14 24.25
N ASP A 21 -28.17 -1.77 23.07
CA ASP A 21 -27.43 -1.12 21.99
C ASP A 21 -27.81 0.37 21.81
N GLY A 22 -28.49 0.94 22.81
CA GLY A 22 -29.01 2.31 22.80
C GLY A 22 -30.38 2.45 22.16
N ILE A 23 -31.00 1.35 21.71
CA ILE A 23 -32.38 1.33 21.20
C ILE A 23 -33.30 0.78 22.29
N ALA A 24 -34.30 1.57 22.67
CA ALA A 24 -35.36 1.16 23.59
C ALA A 24 -36.74 1.43 22.97
N VAL A 25 -37.69 0.55 23.26
CA VAL A 25 -39.08 0.62 22.77
C VAL A 25 -40.04 0.48 23.94
N SER A 26 -41.08 1.30 23.98
CA SER A 26 -42.14 1.22 24.99
C SER A 26 -43.49 0.83 24.38
N TYR A 27 -44.25 0.01 25.11
CA TYR A 27 -45.54 -0.53 24.71
C TYR A 27 -46.55 -0.31 25.83
N ALA A 28 -47.58 0.50 25.58
CA ALA A 28 -48.62 0.81 26.57
C ALA A 28 -49.79 -0.20 26.57
N ASN A 29 -49.98 -0.94 25.46
CA ASN A 29 -51.04 -1.93 25.27
C ASN A 29 -50.44 -3.22 24.69
N PHE A 30 -49.80 -4.02 25.53
CA PHE A 30 -49.12 -5.23 25.07
C PHE A 30 -50.15 -6.34 24.79
N SER A 31 -50.62 -6.49 23.55
CA SER A 31 -51.33 -7.71 23.16
C SER A 31 -50.35 -8.89 23.20
N PRO A 32 -50.79 -10.14 23.46
CA PRO A 32 -49.90 -11.30 23.29
C PRO A 32 -49.44 -11.32 21.82
N ILE A 33 -48.19 -10.92 21.57
CA ILE A 33 -47.62 -10.87 20.23
C ILE A 33 -47.32 -12.32 19.85
N GLU A 34 -48.16 -12.94 19.02
CA GLU A 34 -47.97 -14.35 18.59
C GLU A 34 -46.59 -14.60 17.93
N ASP A 35 -45.95 -13.55 17.38
CA ASP A 35 -44.66 -13.61 16.67
C ASP A 35 -43.45 -13.01 17.41
N GLY A 36 -43.62 -12.53 18.66
CA GLY A 36 -42.57 -11.87 19.44
C GLY A 36 -42.02 -10.56 18.84
N ILE A 37 -40.99 -9.98 19.48
CA ILE A 37 -40.36 -8.73 19.02
C ILE A 37 -39.11 -9.03 18.18
N LYS A 38 -39.02 -8.39 17.01
CA LYS A 38 -37.88 -8.49 16.09
C LYS A 38 -36.96 -7.29 16.28
N HIS A 39 -35.67 -7.56 16.51
CA HIS A 39 -34.60 -6.58 16.60
C HIS A 39 -33.37 -7.08 15.85
N VAL A 40 -32.62 -6.18 15.24
CA VAL A 40 -31.39 -6.51 14.48
C VAL A 40 -30.24 -5.68 15.02
N TYR A 41 -29.29 -6.36 15.66
CA TYR A 41 -28.06 -5.75 16.15
C TYR A 41 -27.12 -5.41 14.99
N LYS A 42 -26.56 -4.19 15.00
CA LYS A 42 -25.65 -3.71 13.95
C LYS A 42 -24.19 -4.10 14.20
N SER A 43 -23.84 -4.47 15.42
CA SER A 43 -22.48 -4.85 15.82
C SER A 43 -22.48 -6.14 16.62
N ALA A 44 -21.38 -6.88 16.53
CA ALA A 44 -21.12 -8.00 17.41
C ALA A 44 -20.75 -7.50 18.81
N GLY A 45 -21.14 -8.26 19.83
CA GLY A 45 -20.91 -7.88 21.22
C GLY A 45 -21.80 -8.65 22.19
N ILE A 46 -21.59 -8.36 23.47
CA ILE A 46 -22.46 -8.83 24.55
C ILE A 46 -23.43 -7.69 24.86
N PHE A 47 -24.72 -7.93 24.65
CA PHE A 47 -25.78 -6.96 24.89
C PHE A 47 -26.63 -7.41 26.08
N GLN A 48 -26.95 -6.46 26.96
CA GLN A 48 -27.85 -6.67 28.08
C GLN A 48 -29.23 -6.15 27.69
N VAL A 49 -30.16 -7.06 27.41
CA VAL A 49 -31.55 -6.73 27.13
C VAL A 49 -32.29 -6.61 28.46
N THR A 50 -32.95 -5.48 28.69
CA THR A 50 -33.72 -5.21 29.92
C THR A 50 -35.18 -4.98 29.57
N ALA A 51 -36.07 -5.78 30.14
CA ALA A 51 -37.51 -5.62 30.05
C ALA A 51 -38.02 -5.09 31.39
N TYR A 52 -38.53 -3.86 31.39
CA TYR A 52 -39.16 -3.22 32.53
C TYR A 52 -40.68 -3.21 32.32
N ALA A 53 -41.44 -3.71 33.28
CA ALA A 53 -42.91 -3.70 33.23
C ALA A 53 -43.47 -2.95 34.44
N GLU A 54 -44.41 -2.04 34.21
CA GLU A 54 -45.02 -1.22 35.26
C GLU A 54 -46.54 -1.16 35.09
N ASN A 55 -47.27 -1.26 36.21
CA ASN A 55 -48.70 -1.04 36.28
C ASN A 55 -49.07 -0.34 37.60
N ASN A 56 -50.38 -0.11 37.81
CA ASN A 56 -50.88 0.59 39.00
C ASN A 56 -50.61 -0.14 40.34
N LEU A 57 -50.16 -1.39 40.31
CA LEU A 57 -49.85 -2.21 41.49
C LEU A 57 -48.34 -2.29 41.79
N GLY A 58 -47.48 -1.99 40.82
CA GLY A 58 -46.04 -2.02 40.99
C GLY A 58 -45.28 -2.16 39.68
N SER A 59 -43.98 -2.47 39.80
CA SER A 59 -43.08 -2.67 38.67
C SER A 59 -42.21 -3.91 38.86
N ASP A 60 -41.85 -4.54 37.74
CA ASP A 60 -40.91 -5.67 37.69
C ASP A 60 -39.86 -5.44 36.59
N THR A 61 -38.72 -6.12 36.69
CA THR A 61 -37.62 -6.00 35.72
C THR A 61 -36.99 -7.36 35.45
N ALA A 62 -36.91 -7.74 34.18
CA ALA A 62 -36.21 -8.92 33.70
C ALA A 62 -35.00 -8.52 32.85
N VAL A 63 -33.91 -9.29 32.95
CA VAL A 63 -32.66 -9.04 32.22
C VAL A 63 -32.24 -10.31 31.48
N LEU A 64 -31.84 -10.16 30.22
CA LEU A 64 -31.31 -11.22 29.36
C LEU A 64 -29.98 -10.79 28.73
N PHE A 65 -28.94 -11.59 28.87
CA PHE A 65 -27.66 -11.37 28.18
C PHE A 65 -27.64 -12.10 26.84
N LEU A 66 -27.38 -11.35 25.76
CA LEU A 66 -27.23 -11.88 24.41
C LEU A 66 -25.79 -11.73 23.93
N HIS A 67 -25.23 -12.80 23.39
CA HIS A 67 -23.95 -12.76 22.68
C HIS A 67 -24.21 -12.77 21.18
N VAL A 68 -24.05 -11.61 20.54
CA VAL A 68 -24.24 -11.43 19.10
C VAL A 68 -22.88 -11.54 18.44
N VAL A 69 -22.75 -12.48 17.49
CA VAL A 69 -21.51 -12.72 16.75
C VAL A 69 -21.69 -12.32 15.29
N CYS A 70 -20.62 -11.80 14.68
CA CYS A 70 -20.58 -11.54 13.25
C CYS A 70 -19.98 -12.77 12.56
N PRO A 71 -20.75 -13.52 11.75
CA PRO A 71 -20.23 -14.73 11.12
C PRO A 71 -19.08 -14.38 10.16
N VAL A 72 -18.06 -15.23 10.11
CA VAL A 72 -17.04 -15.13 9.07
C VAL A 72 -17.67 -15.53 7.74
N GLU A 73 -17.39 -14.79 6.67
CA GLU A 73 -17.92 -15.05 5.34
C GLU A 73 -16.85 -15.63 4.42
N HIS A 74 -15.62 -15.09 4.51
CA HIS A 74 -14.53 -15.46 3.63
C HIS A 74 -13.21 -15.62 4.40
N VAL A 75 -12.34 -16.49 3.89
CA VAL A 75 -10.94 -16.57 4.30
C VAL A 75 -10.08 -16.41 3.05
N HIS A 76 -9.01 -15.64 3.18
CA HIS A 76 -8.01 -15.46 2.14
C HIS A 76 -6.65 -15.91 2.64
N LEU A 77 -6.10 -16.93 1.98
CA LEU A 77 -4.80 -17.48 2.25
C LEU A 77 -3.72 -16.60 1.60
N ARG A 78 -2.86 -15.98 2.41
CA ARG A 78 -1.70 -15.20 1.97
C ARG A 78 -0.44 -16.05 2.06
N VAL A 79 0.04 -16.43 0.90
CA VAL A 79 1.22 -17.28 0.68
C VAL A 79 2.00 -16.68 -0.50
N PRO A 80 3.35 -16.65 -0.46
CA PRO A 80 4.14 -16.22 -1.60
C PRO A 80 4.01 -17.21 -2.77
N PHE A 81 4.18 -16.72 -4.00
CA PHE A 81 4.08 -17.56 -5.19
C PHE A 81 5.20 -18.61 -5.30
N VAL A 82 6.41 -18.24 -4.88
CA VAL A 82 7.60 -19.09 -4.93
C VAL A 82 8.32 -19.08 -3.58
N ALA A 83 8.80 -20.25 -3.15
CA ALA A 83 9.56 -20.44 -1.93
C ALA A 83 10.92 -21.09 -2.18
N ILE A 84 11.86 -20.78 -1.30
CA ILE A 84 13.19 -21.41 -1.29
C ILE A 84 13.15 -22.64 -0.38
N ARG A 85 13.67 -23.76 -0.87
CA ARG A 85 13.82 -25.00 -0.10
C ARG A 85 14.61 -24.74 1.19
N ASN A 86 14.18 -25.35 2.30
CA ASN A 86 14.81 -25.22 3.63
C ASN A 86 14.85 -23.79 4.19
N LYS A 87 14.06 -22.86 3.64
CA LYS A 87 13.88 -21.51 4.19
C LYS A 87 12.48 -21.39 4.76
N GLU A 88 12.36 -20.69 5.89
CA GLU A 88 11.07 -20.39 6.51
C GLU A 88 10.27 -19.44 5.62
N VAL A 89 8.99 -19.79 5.43
CA VAL A 89 8.02 -19.02 4.66
C VAL A 89 6.87 -18.63 5.59
N ASN A 90 6.54 -17.34 5.58
CA ASN A 90 5.42 -16.82 6.34
C ASN A 90 4.12 -17.06 5.58
N ILE A 91 3.21 -17.79 6.21
CA ILE A 91 1.89 -18.12 5.71
C ILE A 91 0.89 -17.45 6.64
N SER A 92 -0.11 -16.76 6.10
CA SER A 92 -1.15 -16.14 6.92
C SER A 92 -2.54 -16.33 6.31
N ALA A 93 -3.55 -16.39 7.16
CA ALA A 93 -4.94 -16.48 6.78
C ALA A 93 -5.65 -15.21 7.25
N VAL A 94 -6.23 -14.48 6.31
CA VAL A 94 -6.99 -13.27 6.61
C VAL A 94 -8.46 -13.60 6.48
N VAL A 95 -9.20 -13.45 7.58
CA VAL A 95 -10.64 -13.67 7.62
C VAL A 95 -11.39 -12.36 7.40
N TRP A 96 -12.54 -12.45 6.75
CA TRP A 96 -13.44 -11.32 6.56
C TRP A 96 -14.89 -11.73 6.90
N PRO A 97 -15.63 -10.91 7.66
CA PRO A 97 -15.16 -9.73 8.40
C PRO A 97 -14.17 -10.08 9.51
N SER A 98 -13.30 -9.12 9.87
CA SER A 98 -12.30 -9.30 10.93
C SER A 98 -12.98 -9.64 12.25
N GLN A 99 -12.51 -10.70 12.89
CA GLN A 99 -13.09 -11.21 14.13
C GLN A 99 -12.32 -10.70 15.35
N LEU A 100 -13.04 -10.45 16.44
CA LEU A 100 -12.46 -10.13 17.76
C LEU A 100 -12.26 -11.39 18.62
N GLY A 101 -12.84 -12.53 18.23
CA GLY A 101 -12.77 -13.80 18.96
C GLY A 101 -11.62 -14.70 18.52
N THR A 102 -11.29 -15.69 19.35
CA THR A 102 -10.31 -16.73 19.03
C THR A 102 -10.86 -17.68 17.96
N LEU A 103 -10.20 -17.74 16.82
CA LEU A 103 -10.50 -18.68 15.75
C LEU A 103 -9.54 -19.87 15.81
N THR A 104 -9.97 -21.03 15.29
CA THR A 104 -9.10 -22.19 15.14
C THR A 104 -8.78 -22.40 13.67
N TYR A 105 -7.49 -22.48 13.36
CA TYR A 105 -6.97 -22.65 12.02
C TYR A 105 -6.43 -24.06 11.85
N PHE A 106 -6.83 -24.72 10.77
CA PHE A 106 -6.35 -26.04 10.36
C PHE A 106 -5.58 -25.87 9.05
N TRP A 107 -4.27 -26.07 9.12
CA TRP A 107 -3.36 -25.94 7.99
C TRP A 107 -3.04 -27.31 7.42
N TRP A 108 -3.31 -27.49 6.13
CA TRP A 108 -3.03 -28.69 5.38
C TRP A 108 -1.93 -28.41 4.36
N PHE A 109 -0.92 -29.27 4.35
CA PHE A 109 0.25 -29.14 3.47
C PHE A 109 0.34 -30.35 2.55
N GLY A 110 0.08 -30.13 1.26
CA GLY A 110 0.02 -31.18 0.26
C GLY A 110 -1.02 -32.24 0.63
N ASN A 111 -0.60 -33.51 0.57
CA ASN A 111 -1.46 -34.65 0.87
C ASN A 111 -1.29 -35.14 2.32
N SER A 112 -1.10 -34.22 3.28
CA SER A 112 -0.94 -34.60 4.69
C SER A 112 -2.26 -35.14 5.25
N THR A 113 -2.19 -36.26 5.99
CA THR A 113 -3.37 -36.89 6.61
C THR A 113 -3.81 -36.19 7.90
N LYS A 114 -2.97 -35.34 8.47
CA LYS A 114 -3.23 -34.56 9.69
C LYS A 114 -2.97 -33.08 9.42
N PRO A 115 -3.87 -32.18 9.85
CA PRO A 115 -3.62 -30.75 9.80
C PRO A 115 -2.72 -30.31 10.95
N LEU A 116 -1.99 -29.23 10.74
CA LEU A 116 -1.42 -28.45 11.83
C LEU A 116 -2.52 -27.54 12.38
N ILE A 117 -2.73 -27.55 13.70
CA ILE A 117 -3.80 -26.77 14.35
C ILE A 117 -3.19 -25.62 15.11
N THR A 118 -3.61 -24.39 14.81
CA THR A 118 -3.16 -23.17 15.51
C THR A 118 -4.34 -22.27 15.88
N LEU A 119 -4.12 -21.40 16.87
CA LEU A 119 -5.04 -20.30 17.19
C LEU A 119 -4.60 -18.98 16.54
N ASP A 120 -3.32 -18.89 16.19
CA ASP A 120 -2.76 -17.76 15.47
C ASP A 120 -3.08 -17.84 13.98
N SER A 121 -3.36 -16.68 13.38
CA SER A 121 -3.68 -16.53 11.96
C SER A 121 -2.45 -16.61 11.04
N SER A 122 -1.25 -16.75 11.59
CA SER A 122 0.00 -16.80 10.84
C SER A 122 0.93 -17.87 11.39
N ILE A 123 1.63 -18.55 10.49
CA ILE A 123 2.61 -19.58 10.81
C ILE A 123 3.85 -19.43 9.93
N SER A 124 4.98 -19.92 10.42
CA SER A 124 6.19 -20.10 9.63
C SER A 124 6.34 -21.58 9.29
N PHE A 125 6.49 -21.89 8.01
CA PHE A 125 6.63 -23.27 7.53
C PHE A 125 7.84 -23.41 6.60
N THR A 126 8.51 -24.56 6.67
CA THR A 126 9.71 -24.85 5.89
C THR A 126 9.48 -26.03 4.97
N PHE A 127 9.62 -25.81 3.65
CA PHE A 127 9.48 -26.86 2.65
C PHE A 127 10.78 -27.64 2.46
N LEU A 128 10.71 -28.97 2.55
CA LEU A 128 11.87 -29.86 2.47
C LEU A 128 12.15 -30.41 1.07
N ALA A 129 11.13 -30.44 0.21
CA ALA A 129 11.20 -30.98 -1.15
C ALA A 129 10.85 -29.91 -2.17
N GLU A 130 11.55 -29.93 -3.31
CA GLU A 130 11.19 -29.10 -4.47
C GLU A 130 9.92 -29.59 -5.14
N GLY A 131 9.24 -28.67 -5.83
CA GLY A 131 8.02 -28.95 -6.58
C GLY A 131 6.85 -28.06 -6.17
N THR A 132 5.70 -28.33 -6.77
CA THR A 132 4.47 -27.60 -6.48
C THR A 132 3.77 -28.26 -5.29
N ASN A 133 3.57 -27.48 -4.22
CA ASN A 133 2.87 -27.92 -3.03
C ASN A 133 1.54 -27.16 -2.93
N THR A 134 0.48 -27.86 -2.56
CA THR A 134 -0.82 -27.25 -2.31
C THR A 134 -0.94 -26.93 -0.82
N ILE A 135 -1.39 -25.73 -0.46
CA ILE A 135 -1.61 -25.32 0.91
C ILE A 135 -3.09 -25.01 1.05
N THR A 136 -3.73 -25.61 2.03
CA THR A 136 -5.14 -25.35 2.34
C THR A 136 -5.25 -24.90 3.78
N VAL A 137 -5.95 -23.78 4.01
CA VAL A 137 -6.33 -23.35 5.35
C VAL A 137 -7.82 -23.50 5.52
N GLN A 138 -8.23 -24.14 6.61
CA GLN A 138 -9.61 -24.16 7.06
C GLN A 138 -9.71 -23.39 8.36
N VAL A 139 -10.69 -22.50 8.47
CA VAL A 139 -10.93 -21.69 9.65
C VAL A 139 -12.27 -22.07 10.24
N ALA A 140 -12.25 -22.52 11.49
CA ALA A 140 -13.45 -22.76 12.27
C ALA A 140 -13.79 -21.50 13.07
N ALA A 141 -14.96 -20.92 12.78
CA ALA A 141 -15.51 -19.73 13.42
C ALA A 141 -16.91 -20.04 13.96
N GLY A 142 -16.97 -20.60 15.18
CA GLY A 142 -18.23 -21.03 15.78
C GLY A 142 -18.87 -22.19 15.03
N ASN A 143 -19.99 -21.95 14.34
CA ASN A 143 -20.71 -22.93 13.54
C ASN A 143 -20.31 -22.95 12.05
N ALA A 144 -19.42 -22.05 11.62
CA ALA A 144 -18.95 -21.98 10.24
C ALA A 144 -17.55 -22.63 10.09
N LEU A 145 -17.37 -23.35 8.98
CA LEU A 145 -16.07 -23.86 8.54
C LEU A 145 -15.82 -23.36 7.12
N ILE A 146 -14.81 -22.52 6.95
CA ILE A 146 -14.53 -21.81 5.70
C ILE A 146 -13.10 -22.16 5.28
N GLN A 147 -12.87 -22.32 3.99
CA GLN A 147 -11.62 -22.81 3.46
C GLN A 147 -11.12 -21.94 2.31
N ASP A 148 -9.80 -21.81 2.21
CA ASP A 148 -9.11 -21.33 1.01
C ASP A 148 -7.88 -22.20 0.70
N THR A 149 -7.56 -22.33 -0.58
CA THR A 149 -6.50 -23.21 -1.10
C THR A 149 -5.63 -22.45 -2.10
N LYS A 150 -4.31 -22.55 -1.95
CA LYS A 150 -3.33 -21.97 -2.88
C LYS A 150 -2.16 -22.91 -3.13
N ASP A 151 -1.60 -22.80 -4.33
CA ASP A 151 -0.43 -23.55 -4.73
C ASP A 151 0.83 -22.69 -4.58
N ILE A 152 1.93 -23.32 -4.18
CA ILE A 152 3.24 -22.70 -4.06
C ILE A 152 4.28 -23.53 -4.81
N ALA A 153 5.15 -22.86 -5.58
CA ALA A 153 6.29 -23.50 -6.22
C ALA A 153 7.52 -23.44 -5.29
N VAL A 154 8.14 -24.57 -5.01
CA VAL A 154 9.33 -24.67 -4.15
C VAL A 154 10.55 -25.04 -5.00
N HIS A 155 11.60 -24.23 -4.90
CA HIS A 155 12.86 -24.41 -5.62
C HIS A 155 14.06 -24.20 -4.71
N GLU A 156 15.21 -24.81 -5.02
CA GLU A 156 16.46 -24.64 -4.28
C GLU A 156 17.02 -23.22 -4.41
N TYR A 157 16.89 -22.62 -5.59
CA TYR A 157 17.36 -21.27 -5.86
C TYR A 157 16.57 -20.64 -7.00
N PHE A 158 16.33 -19.33 -6.92
CA PHE A 158 15.76 -18.53 -7.99
C PHE A 158 16.23 -17.09 -7.87
N GLN A 159 16.26 -16.37 -8.99
CA GLN A 159 16.41 -14.92 -9.01
C GLN A 159 15.06 -14.29 -9.33
N SER A 160 14.68 -13.25 -8.59
CA SER A 160 13.42 -12.54 -8.85
C SER A 160 13.65 -11.12 -9.32
N GLN A 161 12.74 -10.64 -10.17
CA GLN A 161 12.75 -9.30 -10.72
C GLN A 161 11.33 -8.73 -10.76
N LEU A 162 11.14 -7.56 -10.16
CA LEU A 162 9.88 -6.83 -10.25
C LEU A 162 9.72 -6.24 -11.65
N LEU A 163 8.54 -6.44 -12.23
CA LEU A 163 8.09 -5.97 -13.53
C LEU A 163 6.97 -4.95 -13.34
N SER A 164 7.00 -3.94 -14.20
CA SER A 164 5.98 -2.91 -14.31
C SER A 164 5.37 -2.95 -15.71
N PHE A 165 4.16 -2.42 -15.83
CA PHE A 165 3.41 -2.41 -17.08
C PHE A 165 3.11 -0.99 -17.52
N SER A 166 2.90 -0.83 -18.83
CA SER A 166 2.32 0.40 -19.35
C SER A 166 0.95 0.69 -18.69
N PRO A 167 0.61 1.97 -18.42
CA PRO A 167 -0.66 2.36 -17.76
C PRO A 167 -1.93 1.81 -18.42
N ASN A 168 -1.86 1.45 -19.70
CA ASN A 168 -2.96 0.83 -20.45
C ASN A 168 -3.55 -0.42 -19.78
N LEU A 169 -2.74 -1.18 -19.05
CA LEU A 169 -3.19 -2.40 -18.37
C LEU A 169 -4.10 -2.07 -17.17
N ASP A 170 -3.79 -0.99 -16.44
CA ASP A 170 -4.49 -0.61 -15.21
C ASP A 170 -5.96 -0.23 -15.48
N PHE A 171 -6.24 0.43 -16.61
CA PHE A 171 -7.61 0.77 -17.02
C PHE A 171 -8.49 -0.46 -17.33
N HIS A 172 -7.87 -1.63 -17.46
CA HIS A 172 -8.54 -2.88 -17.81
C HIS A 172 -8.33 -3.99 -16.78
N ASN A 173 -7.77 -3.68 -15.61
CA ASN A 173 -7.55 -4.64 -14.55
C ASN A 173 -8.87 -4.87 -13.76
N PRO A 174 -9.48 -6.07 -13.82
CA PRO A 174 -10.71 -6.39 -13.08
C PRO A 174 -10.46 -6.83 -11.63
N ASP A 175 -9.20 -6.89 -11.19
CA ASP A 175 -8.72 -7.32 -9.86
C ASP A 175 -9.14 -8.74 -9.43
N ILE A 176 -9.41 -9.63 -10.39
CA ILE A 176 -9.73 -11.05 -10.14
C ILE A 176 -8.49 -11.95 -10.31
N PRO A 177 -8.36 -13.03 -9.50
CA PRO A 177 -7.19 -13.90 -9.53
C PRO A 177 -7.02 -14.69 -10.84
N GLU A 178 -8.10 -15.12 -11.47
CA GLU A 178 -8.06 -15.88 -12.74
C GLU A 178 -7.45 -15.04 -13.86
N TRP A 179 -7.86 -13.76 -13.94
CA TRP A 179 -7.28 -12.81 -14.89
C TRP A 179 -5.79 -12.59 -14.65
N ARG A 180 -5.37 -12.46 -13.39
CA ARG A 180 -3.94 -12.32 -13.03
C ARG A 180 -3.13 -13.53 -13.48
N GLN A 181 -3.68 -14.74 -13.33
CA GLN A 181 -3.04 -15.96 -13.80
C GLN A 181 -2.88 -15.98 -15.32
N ASP A 182 -3.93 -15.59 -16.06
CA ASP A 182 -3.90 -15.52 -17.52
C ASP A 182 -2.90 -14.49 -18.04
N ILE A 183 -2.85 -13.30 -17.43
CA ILE A 183 -1.85 -12.28 -17.77
C ILE A 183 -0.44 -12.79 -17.47
N GLY A 184 -0.22 -13.46 -16.34
CA GLY A 184 1.05 -14.12 -16.03
C GLY A 184 1.47 -15.11 -17.12
N ASN A 185 0.55 -15.94 -17.60
CA ASN A 185 0.79 -16.89 -18.69
C ASN A 185 1.11 -16.20 -20.02
N VAL A 186 0.44 -15.08 -20.35
CA VAL A 186 0.73 -14.29 -21.56
C VAL A 186 2.14 -13.71 -21.51
N ILE A 187 2.54 -13.11 -20.37
CA ILE A 187 3.87 -12.54 -20.17
C ILE A 187 4.93 -13.65 -20.30
N LYS A 188 4.70 -14.79 -19.65
CA LYS A 188 5.57 -15.95 -19.71
C LYS A 188 5.79 -16.42 -21.15
N ARG A 189 4.71 -16.58 -21.94
CA ARG A 189 4.80 -16.95 -23.36
C ARG A 189 5.52 -15.89 -24.21
N ALA A 190 5.30 -14.61 -23.94
CA ALA A 190 5.97 -13.52 -24.63
C ALA A 190 7.48 -13.54 -24.38
N LEU A 191 7.90 -13.77 -23.13
CA LEU A 191 9.32 -13.92 -22.76
C LEU A 191 9.97 -15.09 -23.49
N VAL A 192 9.38 -16.28 -23.39
CA VAL A 192 9.88 -17.51 -24.07
C VAL A 192 10.05 -17.29 -25.57
N LYS A 193 9.09 -16.62 -26.22
CA LYS A 193 9.12 -16.34 -27.67
C LYS A 193 10.26 -15.40 -28.07
N VAL A 194 10.58 -14.41 -27.24
CA VAL A 194 11.60 -13.39 -27.57
C VAL A 194 13.01 -13.88 -27.22
N THR A 195 13.18 -14.61 -26.12
CA THR A 195 14.50 -15.00 -25.62
C THR A 195 14.91 -16.44 -25.90
N SER A 196 14.00 -17.28 -26.40
CA SER A 196 14.21 -18.73 -26.57
C SER A 196 14.57 -19.47 -25.27
N VAL A 197 14.32 -18.86 -24.11
CA VAL A 197 14.54 -19.50 -22.80
C VAL A 197 13.44 -20.53 -22.55
N PRO A 198 13.78 -21.72 -22.00
CA PRO A 198 12.79 -22.76 -21.69
C PRO A 198 11.68 -22.28 -20.75
N GLU A 199 10.45 -22.74 -21.03
CA GLU A 199 9.26 -22.34 -20.26
C GLU A 199 9.27 -22.81 -18.80
N ASP A 200 9.99 -23.91 -18.51
CA ASP A 200 10.14 -24.45 -17.16
C ASP A 200 11.10 -23.63 -16.28
N GLN A 201 11.85 -22.70 -16.86
CA GLN A 201 12.79 -21.82 -16.15
C GLN A 201 12.20 -20.45 -15.80
N ILE A 202 10.97 -20.17 -16.24
CA ILE A 202 10.32 -18.87 -16.09
C ILE A 202 9.00 -19.06 -15.33
N LEU A 203 8.84 -18.36 -14.21
CA LEU A 203 7.56 -18.21 -13.51
C LEU A 203 7.22 -16.72 -13.42
N VAL A 204 5.95 -16.39 -13.55
CA VAL A 204 5.47 -14.99 -13.48
C VAL A 204 4.28 -14.94 -12.55
N ALA A 205 4.31 -14.03 -11.59
CA ALA A 205 3.21 -13.78 -10.67
C ALA A 205 2.76 -12.32 -10.78
N VAL A 206 1.48 -12.09 -11.05
CA VAL A 206 0.89 -10.74 -11.08
C VAL A 206 0.26 -10.44 -9.72
N PHE A 207 0.59 -9.29 -9.13
CA PHE A 207 0.08 -8.89 -7.83
C PHE A 207 -1.33 -8.28 -7.92
N PRO A 208 -2.15 -8.44 -6.85
CA PRO A 208 -3.42 -7.71 -6.74
C PRO A 208 -3.18 -6.22 -6.49
N GLY A 209 -4.14 -5.39 -6.90
CA GLY A 209 -4.10 -3.94 -6.72
C GLY A 209 -3.54 -3.13 -7.90
N LEU A 210 -3.49 -1.81 -7.70
CA LEU A 210 -3.03 -0.83 -8.69
C LEU A 210 -1.92 0.05 -8.10
N PRO A 211 -0.91 0.47 -8.88
CA PRO A 211 -0.68 0.11 -10.29
C PRO A 211 -0.33 -1.38 -10.45
N THR A 212 -0.77 -1.98 -11.55
CA THR A 212 -0.55 -3.40 -11.80
C THR A 212 0.96 -3.66 -11.84
N SER A 213 1.41 -4.64 -11.09
CA SER A 213 2.82 -5.02 -10.97
C SER A 213 2.94 -6.54 -10.99
N ALA A 214 4.06 -7.06 -11.45
CA ALA A 214 4.31 -8.50 -11.46
C ALA A 214 5.73 -8.81 -11.03
N GLU A 215 5.96 -10.03 -10.56
CA GLU A 215 7.30 -10.53 -10.26
C GLU A 215 7.62 -11.68 -11.22
N LEU A 216 8.78 -11.56 -11.87
CA LEU A 216 9.39 -12.59 -12.69
C LEU A 216 10.37 -13.38 -11.82
N PHE A 217 10.20 -14.70 -11.78
CA PHE A 217 11.14 -15.61 -11.15
C PHE A 217 11.85 -16.43 -12.22
N ILE A 218 13.18 -16.44 -12.15
CA ILE A 218 14.09 -17.09 -13.09
C ILE A 218 14.75 -18.25 -12.34
N LEU A 219 14.60 -19.45 -12.88
CA LEU A 219 15.07 -20.69 -12.29
C LEU A 219 16.33 -21.18 -13.01
N PRO A 220 17.27 -21.85 -12.30
CA PRO A 220 18.43 -22.46 -12.93
C PRO A 220 18.02 -23.65 -13.83
N PRO A 221 18.82 -23.97 -14.86
CA PRO A 221 18.55 -25.11 -15.74
C PRO A 221 18.62 -26.44 -14.98
N LYS A 222 17.60 -27.29 -15.14
CA LYS A 222 17.46 -28.59 -14.44
C LYS A 222 18.45 -29.67 -14.87
N ASN A 223 19.09 -29.52 -16.03
CA ASN A 223 20.04 -30.49 -16.56
C ASN A 223 21.46 -30.09 -16.16
N LEU A 224 22.07 -30.85 -15.25
CA LEU A 224 23.45 -31.36 -15.30
C LEU A 224 23.78 -32.05 -13.97
N THR A 225 23.33 -33.31 -13.86
CA THR A 225 24.07 -34.30 -13.06
C THR A 225 25.56 -34.17 -13.42
N GLU A 226 26.41 -33.86 -12.44
CA GLU A 226 27.89 -33.80 -12.53
C GLU A 226 28.59 -32.54 -13.06
N ARG A 227 28.09 -31.32 -12.85
CA ARG A 227 29.00 -30.15 -12.90
C ARG A 227 28.84 -29.19 -11.71
N ARG A 228 29.42 -29.60 -10.58
CA ARG A 228 29.80 -28.70 -9.48
C ARG A 228 30.74 -27.61 -10.05
N LYS A 229 30.18 -26.45 -10.42
CA LYS A 229 30.81 -25.12 -10.74
C LYS A 229 30.23 -24.40 -11.99
N GLY A 230 28.93 -24.52 -12.30
CA GLY A 230 28.32 -23.78 -13.44
C GLY A 230 27.01 -23.02 -13.16
N HIS A 231 26.39 -23.19 -11.98
CA HIS A 231 25.00 -22.74 -11.77
C HIS A 231 24.78 -21.23 -11.78
N GLU A 232 25.79 -20.44 -11.42
CA GLU A 232 25.65 -18.98 -11.31
C GLU A 232 25.85 -18.30 -12.67
N GLY A 233 26.91 -18.66 -13.41
CA GLY A 233 27.21 -18.06 -14.72
C GLY A 233 26.18 -18.39 -15.81
N ASP A 234 25.64 -19.61 -15.82
CA ASP A 234 24.59 -19.98 -16.79
C ASP A 234 23.27 -19.24 -16.48
N LEU A 235 22.96 -19.02 -15.20
CA LEU A 235 21.78 -18.25 -14.78
C LEU A 235 21.97 -16.76 -15.07
N GLU A 236 23.14 -16.19 -14.79
CA GLU A 236 23.49 -14.82 -15.13
C GLU A 236 23.30 -14.56 -16.62
N GLN A 237 23.74 -15.47 -17.48
CA GLN A 237 23.54 -15.37 -18.93
C GLN A 237 22.04 -15.36 -19.32
N ILE A 238 21.22 -16.21 -18.69
CA ILE A 238 19.77 -16.25 -18.91
C ILE A 238 19.13 -14.94 -18.44
N VAL A 239 19.51 -14.45 -17.26
CA VAL A 239 19.02 -13.21 -16.66
C VAL A 239 19.37 -12.01 -17.56
N GLU A 240 20.61 -11.92 -18.03
CA GLU A 240 21.05 -10.89 -18.96
C GLU A 240 20.24 -10.92 -20.26
N THR A 241 19.99 -12.10 -20.81
CA THR A 241 19.19 -12.26 -22.03
C THR A 241 17.75 -11.78 -21.82
N LEU A 242 17.14 -12.14 -20.69
CA LEU A 242 15.78 -11.70 -20.31
C LEU A 242 15.72 -10.19 -20.09
N PHE A 243 16.69 -9.63 -19.37
CA PHE A 243 16.75 -8.20 -19.08
C PHE A 243 17.02 -7.38 -20.34
N ASN A 244 17.86 -7.86 -21.25
CA ASN A 244 18.09 -7.22 -22.53
C ASN A 244 16.79 -7.17 -23.36
N ALA A 245 16.01 -8.26 -23.40
CA ALA A 245 14.72 -8.27 -24.10
C ALA A 245 13.68 -7.33 -23.47
N LEU A 246 13.61 -7.28 -22.13
CA LEU A 246 12.70 -6.39 -21.41
C LEU A 246 13.10 -4.91 -21.59
N ASN A 247 14.39 -4.58 -21.47
CA ASN A 247 14.91 -3.21 -21.62
C ASN A 247 14.79 -2.68 -23.06
N GLN A 248 14.80 -3.58 -24.05
CA GLN A 248 14.54 -3.23 -25.45
C GLN A 248 13.04 -3.15 -25.79
N ASN A 249 12.14 -3.26 -24.80
CA ASN A 249 10.68 -3.25 -24.96
C ASN A 249 10.16 -4.30 -25.95
N LEU A 250 10.88 -5.42 -26.10
CA LEU A 250 10.47 -6.49 -27.01
C LEU A 250 9.31 -7.32 -26.43
N VAL A 251 9.15 -7.31 -25.11
CA VAL A 251 8.09 -8.00 -24.39
C VAL A 251 6.86 -7.12 -24.34
N GLN A 252 6.00 -7.29 -25.35
CA GLN A 252 4.73 -6.60 -25.48
C GLN A 252 3.63 -7.57 -25.91
N PHE A 253 2.41 -7.30 -25.49
CA PHE A 253 1.23 -8.05 -25.90
C PHE A 253 0.05 -7.13 -26.14
N GLU A 254 -0.91 -7.58 -26.94
CA GLU A 254 -2.15 -6.88 -27.20
C GLU A 254 -3.26 -7.48 -26.34
N LEU A 255 -3.79 -6.71 -25.39
CA LEU A 255 -4.85 -7.17 -24.49
C LEU A 255 -6.19 -7.26 -25.21
N LYS A 256 -6.48 -6.25 -26.03
CA LYS A 256 -7.66 -6.15 -26.88
C LYS A 256 -7.28 -5.34 -28.13
N PRO A 257 -8.06 -5.40 -29.22
CA PRO A 257 -7.79 -4.64 -30.43
C PRO A 257 -7.50 -3.16 -30.12
N GLY A 258 -6.29 -2.71 -30.44
CA GLY A 258 -5.84 -1.34 -30.24
C GLY A 258 -5.26 -1.01 -28.85
N VAL A 259 -5.19 -1.97 -27.92
CA VAL A 259 -4.56 -1.77 -26.60
C VAL A 259 -3.33 -2.65 -26.46
N ARG A 260 -2.19 -2.03 -26.70
CA ARG A 260 -0.87 -2.64 -26.50
C ARG A 260 -0.38 -2.37 -25.08
N VAL A 261 0.12 -3.43 -24.46
CA VAL A 261 0.75 -3.41 -23.14
C VAL A 261 2.21 -3.77 -23.30
N ILE A 262 3.07 -2.92 -22.75
CA ILE A 262 4.53 -3.14 -22.72
C ILE A 262 4.91 -3.52 -21.31
N VAL A 263 5.77 -4.53 -21.19
CA VAL A 263 6.32 -5.01 -19.93
C VAL A 263 7.77 -4.53 -19.82
N TYR A 264 8.12 -3.90 -18.70
CA TYR A 264 9.48 -3.41 -18.46
C TYR A 264 9.96 -3.74 -17.05
N VAL A 265 11.27 -3.77 -16.88
CA VAL A 265 11.91 -4.00 -15.58
C VAL A 265 11.63 -2.80 -14.70
N THR A 266 11.12 -3.04 -13.50
CA THR A 266 11.06 -2.00 -12.47
C THR A 266 12.47 -1.81 -11.94
N GLN A 267 13.17 -0.80 -12.43
CA GLN A 267 14.32 -0.29 -11.68
C GLN A 267 13.71 0.24 -10.38
N LEU A 268 14.17 -0.29 -9.25
CA LEU A 268 13.99 0.39 -7.97
C LEU A 268 14.74 1.72 -8.11
N THR A 269 14.12 2.72 -8.73
CA THR A 269 14.39 4.10 -8.34
C THR A 269 14.11 4.06 -6.86
N LEU A 270 15.14 4.17 -6.02
CA LEU A 270 14.96 4.46 -4.61
C LEU A 270 13.91 5.56 -4.57
N ALA A 271 12.67 5.19 -4.25
CA ALA A 271 11.76 6.16 -3.69
C ALA A 271 12.58 6.74 -2.53
N PRO A 272 12.79 8.06 -2.45
CA PRO A 272 13.45 8.60 -1.28
C PRO A 272 12.64 8.03 -0.11
N LEU A 273 13.30 7.22 0.74
CA LEU A 273 12.71 6.80 1.99
C LEU A 273 12.39 8.10 2.71
N VAL A 274 11.14 8.53 2.60
CA VAL A 274 10.54 9.46 3.54
C VAL A 274 10.38 8.61 4.77
N ASP A 275 11.47 8.47 5.51
CA ASP A 275 11.44 7.95 6.86
C ASP A 275 10.41 8.78 7.60
N SER A 276 9.27 8.16 7.88
CA SER A 276 8.32 8.58 8.87
C SER A 276 8.93 8.39 10.26
N SER A 277 10.06 9.06 10.51
CA SER A 277 10.55 9.32 11.86
C SER A 277 9.94 10.65 12.29
N THR A 278 9.04 10.53 13.25
CA THR A 278 8.52 11.66 14.02
C THR A 278 9.69 12.48 14.57
N GLY A 279 9.76 13.74 14.12
CA GLY A 279 10.46 14.81 14.82
C GLY A 279 11.75 15.28 14.16
N HIS A 280 11.66 15.90 12.98
CA HIS A 280 12.19 17.24 12.70
C HIS A 280 11.63 17.69 11.35
N SER A 281 10.82 18.76 11.35
CA SER A 281 10.09 19.23 10.16
C SER A 281 11.03 19.45 8.97
N SER A 282 10.98 18.54 7.99
CA SER A 282 11.68 18.65 6.71
C SER A 282 11.38 19.99 6.00
N SER A 283 10.19 20.56 6.26
CA SER A 283 9.80 21.91 5.83
C SER A 283 10.62 23.03 6.50
N ALA A 284 11.01 22.89 7.76
CA ALA A 284 11.81 23.91 8.47
C ALA A 284 13.25 23.93 7.95
N MET A 285 13.81 22.76 7.62
CA MET A 285 15.14 22.64 7.05
C MET A 285 15.22 23.23 5.63
N LEU A 286 14.21 23.00 4.79
CA LEU A 286 14.10 23.63 3.47
C LEU A 286 13.92 25.16 3.57
N MET A 287 13.14 25.63 4.55
CA MET A 287 12.97 27.07 4.78
C MET A 287 14.30 27.71 5.22
N LEU A 288 15.05 27.07 6.12
CA LEU A 288 16.37 27.54 6.57
C LEU A 288 17.38 27.59 5.41
N LEU A 289 17.38 26.55 4.56
CA LEU A 289 18.23 26.50 3.37
C LEU A 289 17.88 27.63 2.39
N SER A 290 16.58 27.92 2.20
CA SER A 290 16.14 29.02 1.34
C SER A 290 16.59 30.38 1.86
N VAL A 291 16.53 30.61 3.18
CA VAL A 291 17.01 31.85 3.81
C VAL A 291 18.52 32.02 3.63
N VAL A 292 19.28 30.92 3.75
CA VAL A 292 20.73 30.94 3.51
C VAL A 292 21.04 31.31 2.06
N PHE A 293 20.35 30.71 1.08
CA PHE A 293 20.55 31.04 -0.33
C PHE A 293 20.18 32.48 -0.68
N VAL A 294 19.07 32.99 -0.14
CA VAL A 294 18.69 34.40 -0.30
C VAL A 294 19.73 35.32 0.35
N GLY A 295 20.19 34.99 1.55
CA GLY A 295 21.26 35.75 2.24
C GLY A 295 22.57 35.79 1.44
N LEU A 296 22.95 34.67 0.84
CA LEU A 296 24.14 34.56 0.00
C LEU A 296 23.99 35.37 -1.31
N ALA A 297 22.82 35.31 -1.93
CA ALA A 297 22.51 36.12 -3.11
C ALA A 297 22.56 37.62 -2.80
N VAL A 298 21.94 38.07 -1.69
CA VAL A 298 21.98 39.47 -1.25
C VAL A 298 23.42 39.89 -0.92
N PHE A 299 24.21 39.05 -0.25
CA PHE A 299 25.61 39.33 0.05
C PHE A 299 26.46 39.47 -1.22
N LEU A 300 26.27 38.59 -2.21
CA LEU A 300 26.96 38.66 -3.49
C LEU A 300 26.55 39.92 -4.28
N ILE A 301 25.26 40.25 -4.32
CA ILE A 301 24.76 41.47 -4.95
C ILE A 301 25.33 42.71 -4.25
N TYR A 302 25.36 42.74 -2.92
CA TYR A 302 25.94 43.84 -2.15
C TYR A 302 27.44 44.00 -2.42
N LYS A 303 28.19 42.89 -2.41
CA LYS A 303 29.63 42.91 -2.69
C LYS A 303 29.89 43.35 -4.12
N PHE A 304 29.08 42.90 -5.09
CA PHE A 304 29.16 43.33 -6.48
C PHE A 304 28.83 44.80 -6.66
N LYS A 305 27.75 45.32 -6.03
CA LYS A 305 27.42 46.75 -6.00
C LYS A 305 28.60 47.56 -5.45
N ARG A 306 29.18 47.14 -4.33
CA ARG A 306 30.33 47.84 -3.72
C ARG A 306 31.57 47.81 -4.62
N TYR A 307 31.87 46.69 -5.26
CA TYR A 307 33.07 46.58 -6.10
C TYR A 307 32.92 47.37 -7.40
N VAL A 308 31.79 47.23 -8.10
CA VAL A 308 31.54 47.92 -9.37
C VAL A 308 31.39 49.43 -9.17
N VAL A 309 30.59 49.89 -8.19
CA VAL A 309 30.40 51.33 -7.95
C VAL A 309 31.71 51.99 -7.51
N MET A 310 32.52 51.32 -6.67
CA MET A 310 33.79 51.90 -6.18
C MET A 310 34.86 51.91 -7.28
N SER A 311 35.01 50.84 -8.07
CA SER A 311 35.95 50.79 -9.18
C SER A 311 35.54 51.71 -10.33
N PHE A 312 34.25 51.83 -10.63
CA PHE A 312 33.75 52.75 -11.65
C PHE A 312 33.88 54.21 -11.20
N ASN A 313 33.60 54.53 -9.93
CA ASN A 313 33.84 55.87 -9.38
C ASN A 313 35.33 56.23 -9.38
N PHE A 314 36.22 55.28 -9.07
CA PHE A 314 37.66 55.51 -9.16
C PHE A 314 38.10 55.75 -10.61
N TYR A 315 37.59 54.94 -11.55
CA TYR A 315 37.89 55.07 -12.98
C TYR A 315 37.39 56.39 -13.59
N ILE A 316 36.17 56.81 -13.27
CA ILE A 316 35.62 58.11 -13.68
C ILE A 316 36.41 59.24 -13.03
N ARG A 317 36.76 59.13 -11.74
CA ARG A 317 37.58 60.14 -11.04
C ARG A 317 38.96 60.28 -11.69
N SER A 318 39.63 59.18 -12.02
CA SER A 318 40.96 59.23 -12.65
C SER A 318 40.90 59.82 -14.06
N ARG A 319 39.87 59.48 -14.84
CA ARG A 319 39.75 59.94 -16.23
C ARG A 319 39.35 61.41 -16.34
N PHE A 320 38.44 61.88 -15.48
CA PHE A 320 38.08 63.30 -15.43
C PHE A 320 39.17 64.18 -14.78
N ALA A 321 40.02 63.62 -13.90
CA ALA A 321 41.17 64.33 -13.34
C ALA A 321 42.29 64.54 -14.38
N GLU A 322 42.41 63.68 -15.39
CA GLU A 322 43.32 63.87 -16.53
C GLU A 322 42.78 64.91 -17.54
N ASP A 323 41.47 64.92 -17.83
CA ASP A 323 40.94 65.73 -18.93
C ASP A 323 40.52 67.18 -18.54
N TYR A 324 40.12 67.46 -17.28
CA TYR A 324 39.63 68.80 -16.89
C TYR A 324 39.93 69.17 -15.41
N PRO A 325 41.07 69.81 -15.10
CA PRO A 325 41.51 70.03 -13.71
C PRO A 325 40.79 71.17 -12.95
N SER A 326 39.87 71.92 -13.56
CA SER A 326 39.33 73.17 -12.97
C SER A 326 37.81 73.23 -12.78
N LEU A 327 37.06 72.13 -12.94
CA LEU A 327 35.59 72.15 -12.84
C LEU A 327 35.06 71.69 -11.46
N THR A 328 34.62 72.65 -10.64
CA THR A 328 33.97 72.45 -9.32
C THR A 328 32.47 72.10 -9.43
N ILE A 329 32.07 71.23 -10.37
CA ILE A 329 30.68 70.72 -10.48
C ILE A 329 30.67 69.20 -10.22
N PHE A 330 31.36 68.78 -9.15
CA PHE A 330 31.53 67.37 -8.84
C PHE A 330 30.34 66.71 -8.09
N PRO A 331 29.58 67.37 -7.19
CA PRO A 331 28.54 66.69 -6.42
C PRO A 331 27.30 66.33 -7.24
N HIS A 332 26.91 67.20 -8.18
CA HIS A 332 25.62 67.05 -8.86
C HIS A 332 25.66 65.98 -9.97
N LEU A 333 26.77 65.85 -10.69
CA LEU A 333 26.93 64.88 -11.76
C LEU A 333 27.07 63.44 -11.23
N MET A 334 27.73 63.27 -10.08
CA MET A 334 27.85 61.96 -9.42
C MET A 334 26.49 61.45 -8.91
N ASN A 335 25.62 62.34 -8.45
CA ASN A 335 24.23 61.95 -8.12
C ASN A 335 23.48 61.46 -9.36
N VAL A 336 23.62 62.12 -10.51
CA VAL A 336 22.93 61.71 -11.75
C VAL A 336 23.43 60.35 -12.24
N VAL A 337 24.75 60.10 -12.20
CA VAL A 337 25.32 58.80 -12.59
C VAL A 337 24.91 57.69 -11.62
N THR A 338 24.81 57.99 -10.32
CA THR A 338 24.35 57.04 -9.30
C THR A 338 22.88 56.67 -9.53
N VAL A 339 22.02 57.67 -9.78
CA VAL A 339 20.59 57.46 -10.09
C VAL A 339 20.41 56.66 -11.39
N LEU A 340 21.21 56.92 -12.42
CA LEU A 340 21.17 56.17 -13.67
C LEU A 340 21.61 54.71 -13.50
N LEU A 341 22.64 54.44 -12.68
CA LEU A 341 23.06 53.08 -12.34
C LEU A 341 21.98 52.34 -11.54
N GLU A 342 21.30 53.01 -10.60
CA GLU A 342 20.20 52.41 -9.84
C GLU A 342 18.98 52.10 -10.72
N ALA A 343 18.69 52.96 -11.72
CA ALA A 343 17.66 52.71 -12.72
C ALA A 343 18.01 51.56 -13.68
N PHE A 344 19.27 51.44 -14.12
CA PHE A 344 19.70 50.43 -15.10
C PHE A 344 19.73 49.02 -14.51
N PHE A 345 20.04 48.89 -13.22
CA PHE A 345 20.00 47.61 -12.50
C PHE A 345 18.62 47.29 -11.88
N GLY A 346 17.61 48.13 -12.11
CA GLY A 346 16.22 47.85 -11.72
C GLY A 346 15.97 47.84 -10.21
N ILE A 347 16.72 48.63 -9.43
CA ILE A 347 16.55 48.72 -7.97
C ILE A 347 16.30 50.19 -7.63
N GLY A 348 15.08 50.66 -7.93
CA GLY A 348 14.56 51.91 -7.41
C GLY A 348 13.64 51.62 -6.21
N GLU A 349 13.98 52.16 -5.04
CA GLU A 349 12.98 52.36 -3.98
C GLU A 349 11.87 53.26 -4.54
N LYS A 350 10.63 52.77 -4.54
CA LYS A 350 9.46 53.65 -4.67
C LYS A 350 9.47 54.58 -3.45
N GLN A 351 9.74 55.86 -3.67
CA GLN A 351 9.31 56.89 -2.74
C GLN A 351 7.84 57.24 -3.04
N GLU A 352 7.02 57.05 -1.99
CA GLU A 352 5.57 57.26 -1.82
C GLU A 352 4.59 56.50 -2.72
#